data_AF-A0A847W8M4-F1
#
_entry.id   AF-A0A847W8M4-F1
#
_cell.length_a   1.000
_cell.length_b   1.000
_cell.length_c   1.000
_cell.angle_alpha   90.00
_cell.angle_beta   90.00
_cell.angle_gamma   90.00
#
_symmetry.space_group_name_H-M   'P 1'
#
loop_
_entity.id
_entity.type
_entity.pdbx_description
1 polymer ?
#
loop_
_entity_poly.entity_id
_entity_poly.type
_entity_poly.pdbx_seq_one_letter_code
_entity_poly.pdbx_strand_id
1 'polypeptide(L)'
;MPVKKRKSQKQVKSIEVIEQSLFQNNLTDKKKKPSSKKIEEKNDNNRLKKQFSTVAELLGSHSIKKSNKYISQEFQAFGCHMATVLGDQDHTSLYIKLAKTYSRALLEQALAFVSDAQNARSKAKLFMWKLNLLKKNKEEKSKTAREKKVKFE
;
A
#
# COMPACT_ATOMS: atom_id res chain seq x y z
N MET A 1 -25.34 -39.98 -41.50
CA MET A 1 -24.33 -39.11 -42.14
C MET A 1 -23.10 -39.05 -41.24
N PRO A 2 -21.88 -39.33 -41.73
CA PRO A 2 -20.69 -39.45 -40.88
C PRO A 2 -20.07 -38.10 -40.52
N VAL A 3 -19.77 -37.92 -39.23
CA VAL A 3 -19.15 -36.74 -38.62
C VAL A 3 -17.64 -36.71 -38.93
N LYS A 4 -17.19 -35.70 -39.68
CA LYS A 4 -15.76 -35.42 -39.96
C LYS A 4 -15.05 -34.98 -38.68
N LYS A 5 -14.23 -35.86 -38.09
CA LYS A 5 -13.24 -35.51 -37.06
C LYS A 5 -12.08 -34.74 -37.71
N ARG A 6 -11.92 -33.46 -37.39
CA ARG A 6 -10.71 -32.68 -37.72
C ARG A 6 -9.71 -32.80 -36.57
N LYS A 7 -8.59 -33.50 -36.81
CA LYS A 7 -7.38 -33.43 -35.97
C LYS A 7 -6.66 -32.13 -36.32
N SER A 8 -6.57 -31.18 -35.39
CA SER A 8 -5.63 -30.06 -35.49
C SER A 8 -4.46 -30.32 -34.55
N GLN A 9 -3.29 -30.53 -35.14
CA GLN A 9 -2.02 -30.73 -34.46
C GLN A 9 -1.67 -29.48 -33.63
N LYS A 10 -1.35 -29.72 -32.36
CA LYS A 10 -0.85 -28.73 -31.41
C LYS A 10 0.67 -28.72 -31.56
N GLN A 11 1.24 -27.65 -32.10
CA GLN A 11 2.70 -27.46 -32.12
C GLN A 11 3.13 -26.95 -30.75
N VAL A 12 3.89 -27.78 -30.04
CA VAL A 12 4.52 -27.45 -28.75
C VAL A 12 5.87 -26.84 -29.10
N LYS A 13 6.07 -25.54 -28.83
CA LYS A 13 7.38 -24.89 -28.97
C LYS A 13 8.14 -25.04 -27.66
N SER A 14 9.30 -25.67 -27.79
CA SER A 14 10.27 -26.02 -26.77
C SER A 14 10.70 -24.82 -25.95
N ILE A 15 10.64 -24.98 -24.64
CA ILE A 15 11.29 -24.15 -23.64
C ILE A 15 12.65 -24.80 -23.40
N GLU A 16 13.74 -24.07 -23.67
CA GLU A 16 14.94 -23.99 -22.83
C GLU A 16 16.06 -23.22 -23.55
N VAL A 17 16.83 -22.50 -22.73
CA VAL A 17 18.13 -21.86 -23.00
C VAL A 17 18.10 -20.52 -23.75
N ILE A 18 18.20 -19.42 -22.99
CA ILE A 18 19.30 -18.44 -23.08
C ILE A 18 19.30 -17.69 -21.74
N GLU A 19 20.25 -18.07 -20.91
CA GLU A 19 20.70 -17.31 -19.75
C GLU A 19 21.55 -16.12 -20.21
N GLN A 20 21.53 -15.04 -19.43
CA GLN A 20 22.61 -14.05 -19.29
C GLN A 20 22.99 -13.19 -20.52
N SER A 21 22.37 -12.00 -20.66
CA SER A 21 23.09 -10.74 -21.00
C SER A 21 22.10 -9.59 -21.26
N LEU A 22 21.69 -8.86 -20.20
CA LEU A 22 20.96 -7.59 -20.34
C LEU A 22 21.54 -6.52 -19.40
N PHE A 23 22.86 -6.47 -19.32
CA PHE A 23 23.56 -5.36 -18.70
C PHE A 23 24.73 -4.92 -19.58
N GLN A 24 24.79 -3.60 -19.79
CA GLN A 24 25.80 -2.84 -20.51
C GLN A 24 25.76 -2.95 -22.04
N ASN A 25 25.37 -1.85 -22.69
CA ASN A 25 26.13 -1.18 -23.75
C ASN A 25 25.32 0.01 -24.30
N ASN A 26 25.67 1.22 -23.83
CA ASN A 26 25.46 2.47 -24.57
C ASN A 26 26.59 3.41 -24.18
N LEU A 27 27.73 3.21 -24.83
CA LEU A 27 28.90 4.09 -24.71
C LEU A 27 29.61 4.19 -26.07
N THR A 28 29.05 4.98 -26.98
CA THR A 28 29.75 5.71 -28.05
C THR A 28 28.91 6.97 -28.31
N ASP A 29 29.42 8.20 -28.25
CA ASP A 29 30.25 8.72 -29.33
C ASP A 29 31.07 9.99 -28.96
N LYS A 30 32.34 9.94 -29.38
CA LYS A 30 33.09 10.96 -30.13
C LYS A 30 33.36 12.34 -29.48
N LYS A 31 34.58 12.42 -28.93
CA LYS A 31 35.63 13.44 -29.15
C LYS A 31 35.19 14.82 -29.67
N LYS A 32 35.37 15.85 -28.82
CA LYS A 32 35.64 17.24 -29.25
C LYS A 32 36.89 17.75 -28.51
N LYS A 33 37.89 18.24 -29.28
CA LYS A 33 39.21 18.74 -28.85
C LYS A 33 39.09 20.04 -28.01
N PRO A 34 40.13 20.43 -27.24
CA PRO A 34 40.03 21.40 -26.16
C PRO A 34 40.14 22.83 -26.69
N SER A 35 39.27 23.71 -26.20
CA SER A 35 39.43 25.16 -26.34
C SER A 35 39.69 25.74 -24.96
N SER A 36 40.91 26.21 -24.77
CA SER A 36 41.42 27.01 -23.66
C SER A 36 40.41 28.05 -23.19
N LYS A 37 39.83 27.85 -22.00
CA LYS A 37 39.14 28.89 -21.22
C LYS A 37 39.50 28.72 -19.75
N LYS A 38 40.30 29.67 -19.28
CA LYS A 38 40.43 30.20 -17.91
C LYS A 38 40.26 29.17 -16.77
N ILE A 39 41.39 28.80 -16.18
CA ILE A 39 41.43 28.22 -14.83
C ILE A 39 40.92 29.32 -13.90
N GLU A 40 39.64 29.26 -13.54
CA GLU A 40 39.16 29.88 -12.31
C GLU A 40 39.57 28.93 -11.19
N GLU A 41 40.50 29.37 -10.35
CA GLU A 41 40.82 28.73 -9.08
C GLU A 41 39.53 28.65 -8.24
N LYS A 42 38.84 27.51 -8.33
CA LYS A 42 37.85 27.14 -7.34
C LYS A 42 38.65 26.71 -6.12
N ASN A 43 38.53 27.48 -5.05
CA ASN A 43 39.05 27.15 -3.72
C ASN A 43 38.52 25.77 -3.29
N ASP A 44 39.32 24.72 -3.53
CA ASP A 44 39.06 23.32 -3.18
C ASP A 44 39.25 23.03 -1.67
N ASN A 45 39.08 24.03 -0.81
CA ASN A 45 39.34 23.91 0.63
C ASN A 45 38.13 23.42 1.46
N ASN A 46 37.07 22.88 0.84
CA ASN A 46 35.89 22.43 1.59
C ASN A 46 35.42 21.00 1.27
N ARG A 47 36.36 20.09 0.98
CA ARG A 47 36.07 18.65 0.84
C ARG A 47 36.33 17.82 2.11
N LEU A 48 36.74 18.44 3.22
CA LEU A 48 37.18 17.73 4.44
C LEU A 48 36.49 18.15 5.75
N LYS A 49 35.27 18.69 5.74
CA LYS A 49 34.46 18.82 6.97
C LYS A 49 32.97 18.61 6.70
N LYS A 50 32.54 17.34 6.58
CA LYS A 50 31.15 16.99 6.92
C LYS A 50 31.15 15.82 7.89
N GLN A 51 31.65 16.07 9.09
CA GLN A 51 31.43 15.18 10.21
C GLN A 51 30.31 15.80 11.04
N PHE A 52 29.15 15.15 10.99
CA PHE A 52 27.87 15.55 11.58
C PHE A 52 27.19 16.76 10.92
N SER A 53 25.94 16.56 10.49
CA SER A 53 25.03 17.63 10.08
C SER A 53 24.26 18.14 11.30
N THR A 54 23.99 19.43 11.35
CA THR A 54 23.12 20.00 12.39
C THR A 54 21.68 19.53 12.20
N VAL A 55 20.93 19.34 13.28
CA VAL A 55 19.50 18.99 13.25
C VAL A 55 18.73 19.98 12.35
N ALA A 56 19.01 21.27 12.43
CA ALA A 56 18.42 22.29 11.56
C ALA A 56 18.73 22.08 10.06
N GLU A 57 19.94 21.66 9.70
CA GLU A 57 20.32 21.35 8.31
C GLU A 57 19.56 20.11 7.80
N LEU A 58 19.40 19.12 8.68
CA LEU A 58 18.65 17.90 8.39
C LEU A 58 17.15 18.20 8.16
N LEU A 59 16.51 18.97 9.05
CA LEU A 59 15.12 19.39 8.86
C LEU A 59 14.95 20.32 7.64
N GLY A 60 15.92 21.18 7.35
CA GLY A 60 15.89 22.06 6.17
C GLY A 60 15.99 21.30 4.85
N SER A 61 16.77 20.22 4.82
CA SER A 61 16.91 19.36 3.63
C SER A 61 15.66 18.51 3.33
N HIS A 62 14.86 18.19 4.36
CA HIS A 62 13.66 17.38 4.24
C HIS A 62 12.41 18.26 4.29
N SER A 63 12.00 18.76 3.12
CA SER A 63 10.73 19.47 2.99
C SER A 63 9.58 18.52 3.33
N ILE A 64 8.85 18.80 4.42
CA ILE A 64 7.60 18.09 4.73
C ILE A 64 6.65 18.36 3.57
N LYS A 65 6.49 17.39 2.66
CA LYS A 65 5.47 17.48 1.62
C LYS A 65 4.13 17.62 2.34
N LYS A 66 3.42 18.74 2.13
CA LYS A 66 2.06 18.90 2.62
C LYS A 66 1.26 17.68 2.16
N SER A 67 0.68 16.99 3.15
CA SER A 67 0.05 15.69 2.97
C SER A 67 -1.08 15.76 1.94
N ASN A 68 -1.44 14.58 1.46
CA ASN A 68 -2.46 14.29 0.46
C ASN A 68 -3.66 15.25 0.55
N LYS A 69 -3.99 15.96 -0.54
CA LYS A 69 -5.03 17.02 -0.61
C LYS A 69 -6.39 16.61 0.00
N TYR A 70 -6.66 15.31 0.03
CA TYR A 70 -7.94 14.74 0.42
C TYR A 70 -7.96 14.09 1.82
N ILE A 71 -6.84 14.08 2.55
CA ILE A 71 -6.74 13.51 3.89
C ILE A 71 -6.58 14.66 4.90
N SER A 72 -7.70 15.11 5.44
CA SER A 72 -7.76 16.15 6.48
C SER A 72 -8.13 15.60 7.85
N GLN A 73 -8.79 14.45 7.90
CA GLN A 73 -9.32 13.85 9.13
C GLN A 73 -8.80 12.43 9.31
N GLU A 74 -8.63 12.01 10.57
CA GLU A 74 -8.13 10.69 10.95
C GLU A 74 -8.90 9.53 10.32
N PHE A 75 -10.24 9.61 10.28
CA PHE A 75 -11.04 8.55 9.67
C PHE A 75 -10.84 8.43 8.16
N GLN A 76 -10.42 9.50 7.48
CA GLN A 76 -10.10 9.45 6.04
C GLN A 76 -8.80 8.70 5.83
N ALA A 77 -7.76 9.04 6.61
CA ALA A 77 -6.48 8.34 6.60
C ALA A 77 -6.69 6.84 6.92
N PHE A 78 -7.49 6.56 7.95
CA PHE A 78 -7.81 5.20 8.36
C PHE A 78 -8.59 4.44 7.28
N GLY A 79 -9.59 5.05 6.65
CA GLY A 79 -10.33 4.43 5.55
C GLY A 79 -9.44 4.04 4.36
N CYS A 80 -8.50 4.91 3.97
CA CYS A 80 -7.49 4.60 2.97
C CYS A 80 -6.58 3.45 3.42
N HIS A 81 -6.15 3.45 4.68
CA HIS A 81 -5.34 2.37 5.24
C HIS A 81 -6.09 1.02 5.20
N MET A 82 -7.38 0.99 5.57
CA MET A 82 -8.18 -0.25 5.51
C MET A 82 -8.26 -0.80 4.09
N ALA A 83 -8.50 0.07 3.10
CA ALA A 83 -8.54 -0.32 1.70
C ALA A 83 -7.22 -0.98 1.26
N THR A 84 -6.08 -0.49 1.79
CA THR A 84 -4.75 -1.03 1.46
C THR A 84 -4.54 -2.39 2.11
N VAL A 85 -4.88 -2.52 3.40
CA VAL A 85 -4.74 -3.79 4.13
C VAL A 85 -5.64 -4.89 3.55
N LEU A 86 -6.85 -4.53 3.13
CA LEU A 86 -7.81 -5.46 2.53
C LEU A 86 -7.53 -5.76 1.05
N GLY A 87 -6.64 -5.00 0.41
CA GLY A 87 -6.34 -5.10 -1.02
C GLY A 87 -7.50 -4.66 -1.92
N ASP A 88 -8.31 -3.71 -1.46
CA ASP A 88 -9.53 -3.25 -2.11
C ASP A 88 -9.55 -1.71 -2.24
N GLN A 89 -8.60 -1.19 -3.04
CA GLN A 89 -8.43 0.25 -3.27
C GLN A 89 -9.61 0.88 -4.00
N ASP A 90 -10.28 0.14 -4.88
CA ASP A 90 -11.40 0.62 -5.68
C ASP A 90 -12.57 1.08 -4.80
N HIS A 91 -12.73 0.47 -3.62
CA HIS A 91 -13.79 0.80 -2.66
C HIS A 91 -13.31 1.66 -1.49
N THR A 92 -12.24 2.45 -1.65
CA THR A 92 -11.72 3.33 -0.58
C THR A 92 -12.81 4.25 0.02
N SER A 93 -13.71 4.78 -0.81
CA SER A 93 -14.81 5.65 -0.35
C SER A 93 -15.78 4.94 0.60
N LEU A 94 -16.03 3.64 0.39
CA LEU A 94 -16.83 2.80 1.27
C LEU A 94 -16.15 2.66 2.64
N TYR A 95 -14.85 2.39 2.65
CA TYR A 95 -14.09 2.23 3.89
C TYR A 95 -13.98 3.53 4.69
N ILE A 96 -13.82 4.68 4.02
CA ILE A 96 -13.89 6.00 4.67
C ILE A 96 -15.28 6.22 5.29
N LYS A 97 -16.35 5.86 4.60
CA LYS A 97 -17.72 5.96 5.13
C LYS A 97 -17.92 5.07 6.37
N LEU A 98 -17.38 3.86 6.36
CA LEU A 98 -17.38 2.97 7.53
C LEU A 98 -16.60 3.57 8.70
N ALA A 99 -15.42 4.13 8.44
CA ALA A 99 -14.58 4.78 9.46
C ALA A 99 -15.24 6.03 10.07
N LYS A 100 -16.06 6.74 9.29
CA LYS A 100 -16.84 7.88 9.79
C LYS A 100 -18.05 7.47 10.64
N THR A 101 -18.61 6.28 10.40
CA THR A 101 -19.87 5.83 11.03
C THR A 101 -19.66 4.92 12.24
N TYR A 102 -18.62 4.09 12.23
CA TYR A 102 -18.33 3.12 13.28
C TYR A 102 -17.12 3.55 14.11
N SER A 103 -17.09 3.11 15.38
CA SER A 103 -15.96 3.40 16.25
C SER A 103 -14.69 2.69 15.79
N ARG A 104 -13.55 3.37 15.96
CA ARG A 104 -12.22 2.87 15.60
C ARG A 104 -11.95 1.47 16.17
N ALA A 105 -12.24 1.26 17.44
CA ALA A 105 -12.02 -0.02 18.12
C ALA A 105 -12.75 -1.19 17.44
N LEU A 106 -13.98 -0.98 16.96
CA LEU A 106 -14.76 -2.04 16.31
C LEU A 106 -14.18 -2.40 14.93
N LEU A 107 -13.70 -1.39 14.19
CA LEU A 107 -13.07 -1.58 12.88
C LEU A 107 -11.70 -2.25 13.01
N GLU A 108 -10.89 -1.85 13.97
CA GLU A 108 -9.58 -2.48 14.23
C GLU A 108 -9.72 -3.92 14.67
N GLN A 109 -10.69 -4.25 15.52
CA GLN A 109 -10.95 -5.63 15.90
C GLN A 109 -11.32 -6.51 14.69
N ALA A 110 -12.10 -5.97 13.75
CA ALA A 110 -12.41 -6.67 12.51
C ALA A 110 -11.19 -6.78 11.58
N LEU A 111 -10.38 -5.74 11.47
CA LEU A 111 -9.16 -5.74 10.66
C LEU A 111 -8.11 -6.73 11.18
N ALA A 112 -7.87 -6.76 12.50
CA ALA A 112 -6.95 -7.69 13.14
C ALA A 112 -7.31 -9.14 12.81
N PHE A 113 -8.59 -9.49 12.91
CA PHE A 113 -9.09 -10.81 12.54
C PHE A 113 -8.84 -11.19 11.07
N VAL A 114 -8.91 -10.21 10.16
CA VAL A 114 -8.66 -10.45 8.74
C VAL A 114 -7.17 -10.48 8.42
N SER A 115 -6.35 -9.76 9.18
CA SER A 115 -4.89 -9.81 9.06
C SER A 115 -4.36 -11.22 9.33
N ASP A 116 -4.91 -11.90 10.33
CA ASP A 116 -4.54 -13.28 10.68
C ASP A 116 -5.04 -14.32 9.65
N ALA A 117 -6.03 -13.96 8.82
CA ALA A 117 -6.65 -14.85 7.86
C ALA A 117 -5.89 -14.87 6.51
N GLN A 118 -4.79 -15.63 6.45
CA GLN A 118 -3.93 -15.72 5.26
C GLN A 118 -4.63 -16.35 4.03
N ASN A 119 -5.52 -17.33 4.27
CA ASN A 119 -6.13 -18.16 3.21
C ASN A 119 -7.52 -17.68 2.75
N ALA A 120 -7.95 -16.47 3.15
CA ALA A 120 -9.28 -15.97 2.81
C ALA A 120 -9.37 -15.64 1.31
N ARG A 121 -10.38 -16.20 0.62
CA ARG A 121 -10.64 -15.92 -0.81
C ARG A 121 -10.84 -14.42 -1.11
N SER A 122 -11.41 -13.67 -0.17
CA SER A 122 -11.53 -12.21 -0.27
C SER A 122 -11.52 -11.61 1.14
N LYS A 123 -10.42 -10.91 1.46
CA LYS A 123 -10.23 -10.23 2.75
C LYS A 123 -11.32 -9.18 3.01
N ALA A 124 -11.68 -8.41 1.98
CA ALA A 124 -12.78 -7.43 2.04
C ALA A 124 -14.13 -8.05 2.45
N LYS A 125 -14.52 -9.18 1.85
CA LYS A 125 -15.77 -9.87 2.21
C LYS A 125 -15.73 -10.42 3.63
N LEU A 126 -14.59 -11.00 4.03
CA LEU A 126 -14.39 -11.50 5.38
C LEU A 126 -14.49 -10.38 6.43
N PHE A 127 -13.91 -9.21 6.12
CA PHE A 127 -14.01 -8.01 6.95
C PHE A 127 -15.47 -7.56 7.13
N MET A 128 -16.23 -7.45 6.04
CA MET A 128 -17.63 -7.06 6.10
C MET A 128 -18.47 -8.04 6.91
N TRP A 129 -18.25 -9.35 6.73
CA TRP A 129 -18.89 -10.39 7.53
C TRP A 129 -18.55 -10.24 9.01
N LYS A 130 -17.26 -10.08 9.35
CA LYS A 130 -16.80 -9.94 10.73
C LYS A 130 -17.37 -8.69 11.39
N LEU A 131 -17.40 -7.57 10.68
CA LEU A 131 -18.01 -6.34 11.18
C LEU A 131 -19.49 -6.52 11.55
N ASN A 132 -20.26 -7.20 10.70
CA ASN A 132 -21.66 -7.46 10.97
C ASN A 132 -21.85 -8.39 12.17
N LEU A 133 -20.97 -9.40 12.32
CA LEU A 133 -20.97 -10.27 13.49
C LEU A 133 -20.70 -9.48 14.79
N LEU A 134 -19.71 -8.60 14.80
CA LEU A 134 -19.38 -7.78 15.97
C LEU A 134 -20.53 -6.84 16.37
N LYS A 135 -21.24 -6.27 15.39
CA LYS A 135 -22.43 -5.43 15.64
C LYS A 135 -23.55 -6.21 16.31
N LYS A 136 -23.91 -7.38 15.76
CA LYS A 136 -24.93 -8.26 16.33
C LYS A 136 -24.62 -8.65 17.77
N ASN A 137 -23.38 -9.06 18.03
CA ASN A 137 -22.94 -9.42 19.37
C ASN A 137 -23.03 -8.23 20.36
N LYS A 138 -22.79 -7.00 19.89
CA LYS A 138 -22.95 -5.80 20.73
C LYS A 138 -24.41 -5.52 21.06
N GLU A 139 -25.30 -5.67 20.09
CA GLU A 139 -26.74 -5.53 20.28
C GLU A 139 -27.30 -6.56 21.26
N GLU A 140 -26.95 -7.83 21.11
CA GLU A 140 -27.36 -8.92 22.01
C GLU A 140 -26.89 -8.69 23.46
N LYS A 141 -25.64 -8.25 23.64
CA LYS A 141 -25.11 -7.89 24.97
C LYS A 141 -25.92 -6.76 25.61
N SER A 142 -26.29 -5.74 24.83
CA SER A 142 -27.09 -4.62 25.33
C SER A 142 -28.51 -5.02 25.73
N LYS A 143 -29.14 -5.95 25.01
CA LYS A 143 -30.47 -6.50 25.35
C LYS A 143 -30.40 -7.29 26.65
N THR A 144 -29.44 -8.20 26.75
CA THR A 144 -29.22 -9.02 27.95
C THR A 144 -28.96 -8.17 29.19
N ALA A 145 -28.20 -7.08 29.06
CA ALA A 145 -27.93 -6.16 30.18
C ALA A 145 -29.20 -5.41 30.64
N ARG A 146 -30.06 -5.00 29.70
CA ARG A 146 -31.34 -4.35 30.01
C ARG A 146 -32.29 -5.31 30.71
N GLU A 147 -32.41 -6.54 30.23
CA GLU A 147 -33.27 -7.57 30.83
C GLU A 147 -32.88 -7.92 32.27
N LYS A 148 -31.57 -7.98 32.57
CA LYS A 148 -31.08 -8.21 33.93
C LYS A 148 -31.41 -7.06 34.88
N LYS A 149 -31.38 -5.82 34.39
CA LYS A 149 -31.70 -4.64 35.20
C LYS A 149 -33.18 -4.62 35.59
N VAL A 150 -34.07 -4.94 34.64
CA VAL A 150 -35.53 -5.00 34.88
C VAL A 150 -35.92 -6.09 35.88
N LYS A 151 -35.13 -7.16 36.03
CA LYS A 151 -35.41 -8.24 36.99
C LYS A 151 -34.90 -7.97 38.41
N PHE A 152 -34.11 -6.91 38.61
CA PHE A 152 -33.49 -6.58 39.89
C PHE A 152 -34.07 -5.31 40.53
N GLU A 153 -34.93 -4.59 39.80
CA GLU A 153 -35.80 -3.53 40.30
C GLU A 153 -37.17 -4.13 40.68
#